data_AF-A0A945X457-F1
#
_entry.id   AF-A0A945X457-F1
#
_cell.length_a   1.000
_cell.length_b   1.000
_cell.length_c   1.000
_cell.angle_alpha   90.00
_cell.angle_beta   90.00
_cell.angle_gamma   90.00
#
_symmetry.space_group_name_H-M   'P 1'
#
loop_
_entity.id
_entity.type
_entity.pdbx_description
1 polymer ?
#
loop_
_entity_poly.entity_id
_entity_poly.type
_entity_poly.pdbx_seq_one_letter_code
_entity_poly.pdbx_strand_id
1 'polypeptide(L)'
;MGSPRIVILAVVLTVFAASMTVADMWRPQPIAVHEWGVSDYDWAKGVAFAQKMPDFIYTDKASGRPARIPALRVKDMPPDSGIRAKPILYFHPEGFDNRALPVAVEVRFAYGNANAWWPQVNVYRTPDQVAEVKGVDWDAWREQQEKARMIRRPPKASDDKRFELCWHRLTLSKRLPKGLALSGADLPDNHWVKVARQVDAYYVANGKEVEKYLFYEGTTKRTPVITVLPGGGRGKIHHVVNVGDHPIYDVFAVYRDGKRGQTWTGYLAVMPPVPRAPTKMSAWGHEVRQIVSLPLLNSGVMPAGNPASERQFAARTTERLVEALTSGQHLAFGCRGMRDPADHQPSTVTHQLYHDEAVALEAIWHEDFFEAEGLTIIYRESPAHLDEAMPLHIYTDMFHYVKLSRCGLVLNRNVNYRAAKAVADAVRSFGPNAGAKTKAKSLATCRRNRFLALGLVEFHRRMGYGHTQGEELGAGLLQELKK
;
A
#
# COMPACT_ATOMS: atom_id res chain seq x y z
N MET A 1 -1.86 -33.77 74.32
CA MET A 1 -3.00 -33.38 73.46
C MET A 1 -2.50 -32.34 72.47
N GLY A 2 -2.56 -32.59 71.16
CA GLY A 2 -2.13 -31.65 70.11
C GLY A 2 -3.28 -31.36 69.14
N SER A 3 -3.42 -30.11 68.70
CA SER A 3 -4.56 -29.68 67.88
C SER A 3 -4.25 -29.76 66.38
N PRO A 4 -4.92 -30.63 65.59
CA PRO A 4 -4.58 -30.86 64.19
C PRO A 4 -5.13 -29.79 63.22
N ARG A 5 -5.86 -28.77 63.71
CA ARG A 5 -6.68 -27.89 62.87
C ARG A 5 -5.91 -26.84 62.04
N ILE A 6 -4.63 -26.57 62.34
CA ILE A 6 -3.87 -25.50 61.67
C ILE A 6 -3.30 -25.95 60.31
N VAL A 7 -2.90 -27.23 60.17
CA VAL A 7 -2.22 -27.74 58.95
C VAL A 7 -3.13 -27.73 57.73
N ILE A 8 -4.42 -28.02 57.91
CA ILE A 8 -5.41 -28.12 56.81
C ILE A 8 -5.60 -26.76 56.12
N LEU A 9 -5.64 -25.66 56.88
CA LEU A 9 -5.87 -24.32 56.33
C LEU A 9 -4.72 -23.86 55.43
N ALA A 10 -3.48 -24.19 55.80
CA ALA A 10 -2.30 -23.88 55.00
C ALA A 10 -2.34 -24.57 53.62
N VAL A 11 -2.62 -25.88 53.59
CA VAL A 11 -2.67 -26.67 52.34
C VAL A 11 -3.76 -26.17 51.39
N VAL A 12 -4.93 -25.79 51.91
CA VAL A 12 -6.02 -25.22 51.08
C VAL A 12 -5.60 -23.88 50.46
N LEU A 13 -4.85 -23.05 51.19
CA LEU A 13 -4.30 -21.80 50.65
C LEU A 13 -3.28 -22.05 49.52
N THR A 14 -2.37 -23.01 49.70
CA THR A 14 -1.37 -23.32 48.65
C THR A 14 -2.02 -23.87 47.39
N VAL A 15 -3.07 -24.69 47.51
CA VAL A 15 -3.84 -25.20 46.36
C VAL A 15 -4.55 -24.07 45.62
N PHE A 16 -5.19 -23.13 46.33
CA PHE A 16 -5.83 -21.96 45.69
C PHE A 16 -4.82 -21.04 45.00
N ALA A 17 -3.66 -20.78 45.62
CA ALA A 17 -2.59 -20.00 45.00
C ALA A 17 -2.04 -20.69 43.73
N ALA A 18 -1.79 -22.00 43.79
CA ALA A 18 -1.35 -22.79 42.64
C ALA A 18 -2.41 -22.83 41.51
N SER A 19 -3.70 -22.91 41.85
CA SER A 19 -4.80 -22.85 40.87
C SER A 19 -4.88 -21.49 40.16
N MET A 20 -4.54 -20.38 40.82
CA MET A 20 -4.48 -19.06 40.15
C MET A 20 -3.23 -18.87 39.29
N THR A 21 -2.13 -19.60 39.53
CA THR A 21 -0.96 -19.59 38.64
C THR A 21 -1.10 -20.41 37.36
N VAL A 22 -2.16 -21.23 37.23
CA VAL A 22 -2.47 -22.00 36.01
C VAL A 22 -3.90 -21.74 35.50
N ALA A 23 -4.40 -20.52 35.73
CA ALA A 23 -5.25 -19.89 34.74
C ALA A 23 -4.37 -19.55 33.53
N ASP A 24 -4.11 -20.55 32.67
CA ASP A 24 -3.32 -20.39 31.45
C ASP A 24 -3.80 -19.14 30.73
N MET A 25 -2.93 -18.12 30.65
CA MET A 25 -3.26 -16.87 29.97
C MET A 25 -3.37 -17.18 28.48
N TRP A 26 -4.58 -17.56 28.09
CA TRP A 26 -4.90 -18.03 26.75
C TRP A 26 -4.41 -16.99 25.74
N ARG A 27 -3.50 -17.41 24.86
CA ARG A 27 -2.80 -16.50 23.93
C ARG A 27 -3.46 -16.59 22.56
N PRO A 28 -3.87 -15.46 21.95
CA PRO A 28 -4.36 -15.47 20.58
C PRO A 28 -3.27 -15.97 19.62
N GLN A 29 -3.63 -16.84 18.70
CA GLN A 29 -2.70 -17.31 17.67
C GLN A 29 -2.51 -16.22 16.61
N PRO A 30 -1.28 -15.99 16.13
CA PRO A 30 -1.06 -15.01 15.08
C PRO A 30 -1.62 -15.47 13.74
N ILE A 31 -2.18 -14.54 12.99
CA ILE A 31 -2.33 -14.61 11.55
C ILE A 31 -1.40 -13.53 11.00
N ALA A 32 -0.28 -13.90 10.38
CA ALA A 32 0.43 -12.97 9.53
C ALA A 32 -0.42 -12.72 8.29
N VAL A 33 -0.80 -11.47 8.06
CA VAL A 33 -1.60 -11.07 6.89
C VAL A 33 -0.77 -10.08 6.11
N HIS A 34 -0.42 -10.48 4.89
CA HIS A 34 0.51 -9.76 4.04
C HIS A 34 -0.24 -9.21 2.84
N GLU A 35 -0.27 -7.88 2.73
CA GLU A 35 -0.78 -7.21 1.54
C GLU A 35 0.40 -6.65 0.72
N TRP A 36 0.43 -6.93 -0.58
CA TRP A 36 1.20 -6.13 -1.51
C TRP A 36 0.42 -5.75 -2.75
N GLY A 37 0.80 -4.62 -3.35
CA GLY A 37 0.25 -4.11 -4.60
C GLY A 37 1.12 -3.01 -5.20
N VAL A 38 0.87 -2.68 -6.46
CA VAL A 38 1.66 -1.70 -7.24
C VAL A 38 0.74 -0.66 -7.84
N SER A 39 1.00 0.61 -7.56
CA SER A 39 0.36 1.74 -8.26
C SER A 39 1.21 2.14 -9.47
N ASP A 40 0.67 2.06 -10.68
CA ASP A 40 1.42 2.26 -11.92
C ASP A 40 1.08 3.57 -12.64
N TYR A 41 2.08 4.40 -12.88
CA TYR A 41 1.97 5.72 -13.50
C TYR A 41 2.85 5.81 -14.75
N ASP A 42 2.24 5.99 -15.92
CA ASP A 42 2.97 6.26 -17.17
C ASP A 42 3.16 7.77 -17.36
N TRP A 43 4.39 8.27 -17.16
CA TRP A 43 4.69 9.69 -17.23
C TRP A 43 4.68 10.27 -18.65
N ALA A 44 4.77 9.43 -19.69
CA ALA A 44 4.64 9.87 -21.08
C ALA A 44 3.17 10.01 -21.51
N LYS A 45 2.29 9.14 -21.00
CA LYS A 45 0.84 9.24 -21.24
C LYS A 45 0.12 10.19 -20.26
N GLY A 46 0.70 10.42 -19.07
CA GLY A 46 0.13 11.30 -18.03
C GLY A 46 -1.09 10.71 -17.31
N VAL A 47 -1.26 9.38 -17.36
CA VAL A 47 -2.38 8.62 -16.79
C VAL A 47 -1.86 7.36 -16.08
N ALA A 48 -2.68 6.79 -15.19
CA ALA A 48 -2.44 5.45 -14.66
C ALA A 48 -2.70 4.39 -15.75
N PHE A 49 -2.01 3.26 -15.68
CA PHE A 49 -2.26 2.11 -16.55
C PHE A 49 -3.32 1.18 -15.93
N ALA A 50 -4.20 0.62 -16.76
CA ALA A 50 -5.20 -0.36 -16.35
C ALA A 50 -5.08 -1.60 -17.23
N GLN A 51 -4.83 -2.76 -16.62
CA GLN A 51 -4.72 -4.04 -17.32
C GLN A 51 -6.13 -4.61 -17.60
N LYS A 52 -6.31 -5.36 -18.70
CA LYS A 52 -7.55 -6.16 -18.88
C LYS A 52 -7.58 -7.25 -17.79
N MET A 53 -8.63 -7.29 -16.99
CA MET A 53 -8.87 -8.37 -16.03
C MET A 53 -9.42 -9.63 -16.72
N PRO A 54 -9.13 -10.83 -16.19
CA PRO A 54 -9.85 -12.06 -16.55
C PRO A 54 -11.34 -11.94 -16.25
N ASP A 55 -12.17 -12.56 -17.09
CA ASP A 55 -13.63 -12.33 -17.10
C ASP A 55 -14.37 -12.90 -15.85
N PHE A 56 -13.68 -13.62 -14.96
CA PHE A 56 -14.20 -14.05 -13.66
C PHE A 56 -13.99 -13.04 -12.52
N ILE A 57 -13.12 -12.04 -12.70
CA ILE A 57 -12.89 -10.98 -11.71
C ILE A 57 -14.04 -9.97 -11.82
N TYR A 58 -14.72 -9.72 -10.70
CA TYR A 58 -15.80 -8.75 -10.63
C TYR A 58 -15.26 -7.33 -10.78
N THR A 59 -16.06 -6.43 -11.37
CA THR A 59 -15.67 -5.03 -11.62
C THR A 59 -16.78 -4.05 -11.30
N ASP A 60 -16.47 -2.76 -11.27
CA ASP A 60 -17.46 -1.66 -11.14
C ASP A 60 -18.62 -1.78 -12.15
N LYS A 61 -18.32 -2.22 -13.37
CA LYS A 61 -19.26 -2.41 -14.49
C LYS A 61 -19.89 -3.80 -14.54
N ALA A 62 -19.23 -4.80 -13.96
CA ALA A 62 -19.68 -6.19 -13.91
C ALA A 62 -19.60 -6.72 -12.47
N SER A 63 -20.33 -6.08 -11.55
CA SER A 63 -20.26 -6.35 -10.10
C SER A 63 -20.93 -7.66 -9.67
N GLY A 64 -21.54 -8.40 -10.61
CA GLY A 64 -22.27 -9.64 -10.35
C GLY A 64 -23.49 -9.45 -9.45
N ARG A 65 -23.89 -10.52 -8.77
CA ARG A 65 -24.82 -10.46 -7.61
C ARG A 65 -23.99 -10.59 -6.33
N PRO A 66 -24.16 -9.71 -5.32
CA PRO A 66 -23.43 -9.83 -4.06
C PRO A 66 -23.63 -11.19 -3.37
N ALA A 67 -22.57 -11.69 -2.73
CA ALA A 67 -22.61 -12.94 -2.00
C ALA A 67 -23.56 -12.85 -0.80
N ARG A 68 -24.41 -13.86 -0.59
CA ARG A 68 -25.41 -13.88 0.48
C ARG A 68 -24.76 -13.59 1.85
N ILE A 69 -25.25 -12.56 2.53
CA ILE A 69 -24.76 -12.16 3.86
C ILE A 69 -24.89 -13.36 4.84
N PRO A 70 -23.81 -13.73 5.57
CA PRO A 70 -23.82 -14.83 6.53
C PRO A 70 -24.65 -14.49 7.77
N ALA A 71 -25.23 -15.50 8.43
CA ALA A 71 -26.05 -15.32 9.63
C ALA A 71 -25.28 -14.79 10.86
N LEU A 72 -23.95 -14.99 10.88
CA LEU A 72 -23.02 -14.39 11.83
C LEU A 72 -21.86 -13.81 11.01
N ARG A 73 -21.66 -12.49 11.13
CA ARG A 73 -20.55 -11.78 10.47
C ARG A 73 -19.34 -11.83 11.38
N VAL A 74 -18.15 -12.01 10.82
CA VAL A 74 -16.90 -11.76 11.54
C VAL A 74 -16.68 -10.26 11.78
N LYS A 75 -17.66 -9.41 11.40
CA LYS A 75 -17.75 -8.00 11.77
C LYS A 75 -18.84 -7.62 12.75
N ASP A 76 -19.46 -8.59 13.41
CA ASP A 76 -20.03 -8.33 14.73
C ASP A 76 -18.89 -8.45 15.78
N MET A 77 -17.73 -7.84 15.42
CA MET A 77 -16.32 -7.96 15.86
C MET A 77 -15.50 -6.69 15.34
N PRO A 78 -14.21 -6.36 15.69
CA PRO A 78 -13.35 -5.36 14.93
C PRO A 78 -13.20 -3.79 15.43
N PRO A 79 -12.33 -2.60 15.46
CA PRO A 79 -11.02 -1.68 15.13
C PRO A 79 -9.57 -1.71 14.38
N ASP A 80 -9.16 -0.76 13.43
CA ASP A 80 -8.32 -0.94 12.13
C ASP A 80 -7.12 0.02 11.59
N SER A 81 -6.52 0.15 10.31
CA SER A 81 -6.64 -0.33 8.82
C SER A 81 -5.57 0.08 7.69
N GLY A 82 -5.54 -0.53 6.44
CA GLY A 82 -4.93 0.05 5.14
C GLY A 82 -4.83 -0.70 3.69
N ILE A 83 -4.89 -0.06 2.46
CA ILE A 83 -4.79 -0.57 0.98
C ILE A 83 -3.84 0.29 0.04
N ARG A 84 -3.54 0.28 -1.31
CA ARG A 84 -3.37 -0.54 -2.60
C ARG A 84 -4.27 -0.65 -3.89
N ALA A 85 -3.56 -0.82 -5.03
CA ALA A 85 -3.98 -1.37 -6.35
C ALA A 85 -3.14 -2.64 -6.72
N LYS A 86 -3.73 -3.61 -7.44
CA LYS A 86 -3.41 -5.07 -7.32
C LYS A 86 -3.05 -5.57 -5.90
N PRO A 87 -3.71 -5.17 -4.80
CA PRO A 87 -3.57 -5.83 -3.52
C PRO A 87 -3.86 -7.33 -3.64
N ILE A 88 -2.82 -8.12 -3.39
CA ILE A 88 -2.92 -9.54 -3.11
C ILE A 88 -2.73 -9.67 -1.59
N LEU A 89 -3.82 -10.06 -0.91
CA LEU A 89 -3.84 -10.27 0.53
C LEU A 89 -3.66 -11.76 0.82
N TYR A 90 -2.48 -12.13 1.26
CA TYR A 90 -2.13 -13.48 1.70
C TYR A 90 -2.37 -13.64 3.20
N PHE A 91 -2.80 -14.84 3.58
CA PHE A 91 -3.08 -15.20 4.97
C PHE A 91 -2.21 -16.39 5.40
N HIS A 92 -1.45 -16.17 6.46
CA HIS A 92 -0.49 -17.11 7.03
C HIS A 92 -0.77 -17.32 8.54
N PRO A 93 -1.75 -18.17 8.91
CA PRO A 93 -1.98 -18.56 10.30
C PRO A 93 -0.78 -19.32 10.90
N GLU A 94 -0.21 -18.79 11.98
CA GLU A 94 0.89 -19.39 12.74
C GLU A 94 0.33 -20.38 13.78
N GLY A 95 0.07 -21.63 13.37
CA GLY A 95 -0.51 -22.63 14.27
C GLY A 95 -0.62 -24.05 13.71
N PHE A 96 -1.08 -24.96 14.56
CA PHE A 96 -1.18 -26.40 14.28
C PHE A 96 -2.60 -26.89 13.93
N ASP A 97 -3.61 -26.02 13.94
CA ASP A 97 -5.00 -26.45 13.70
C ASP A 97 -5.34 -26.46 12.20
N ASN A 98 -5.95 -27.55 11.74
CA ASN A 98 -6.47 -27.67 10.37
C ASN A 98 -7.92 -27.15 10.25
N ARG A 99 -8.48 -26.57 11.31
CA ARG A 99 -9.82 -25.97 11.33
C ARG A 99 -9.96 -24.81 10.35
N ALA A 100 -11.18 -24.66 9.85
CA ALA A 100 -11.61 -23.57 9.01
C ALA A 100 -11.68 -22.26 9.83
N LEU A 101 -10.77 -21.32 9.55
CA LEU A 101 -10.60 -20.07 10.30
C LEU A 101 -11.45 -18.93 9.70
N PRO A 102 -12.37 -18.31 10.46
CA PRO A 102 -13.18 -17.20 9.98
C PRO A 102 -12.43 -15.86 9.98
N VAL A 103 -12.58 -15.12 8.89
CA VAL A 103 -12.06 -13.74 8.72
C VAL A 103 -13.15 -12.86 8.10
N ALA A 104 -13.19 -11.56 8.40
CA ALA A 104 -13.86 -10.58 7.55
C ALA A 104 -12.86 -9.53 7.07
N VAL A 105 -13.15 -8.95 5.91
CA VAL A 105 -12.34 -7.88 5.31
C VAL A 105 -13.25 -6.79 4.80
N GLU A 106 -12.87 -5.53 4.94
CA GLU A 106 -13.52 -4.42 4.23
C GLU A 106 -12.48 -3.49 3.60
N VAL A 107 -12.84 -2.70 2.61
CA VAL A 107 -11.90 -1.96 1.76
C VAL A 107 -12.51 -0.63 1.34
N ARG A 108 -11.81 0.49 1.58
CA ARG A 108 -12.16 1.87 1.24
C ARG A 108 -11.02 2.58 0.50
N PHE A 109 -11.32 3.23 -0.61
CA PHE A 109 -10.36 3.97 -1.44
C PHE A 109 -10.45 5.48 -1.17
N ALA A 110 -9.74 6.00 -0.16
CA ALA A 110 -9.94 7.38 0.33
C ALA A 110 -9.67 8.48 -0.72
N TYR A 111 -8.91 8.18 -1.77
CA TYR A 111 -8.60 9.10 -2.87
C TYR A 111 -9.09 8.63 -4.25
N GLY A 112 -10.07 7.72 -4.31
CA GLY A 112 -10.55 7.14 -5.56
C GLY A 112 -11.82 6.32 -5.38
N ASN A 113 -11.88 5.15 -6.00
CA ASN A 113 -12.96 4.18 -5.82
C ASN A 113 -12.57 2.78 -6.29
N ALA A 114 -13.25 1.75 -5.78
CA ALA A 114 -13.14 0.36 -6.23
C ALA A 114 -13.32 0.23 -7.75
N ASN A 115 -12.60 -0.72 -8.35
CA ASN A 115 -12.56 -1.00 -9.79
C ASN A 115 -12.72 -2.49 -10.08
N ALA A 116 -12.05 -3.36 -9.32
CA ALA A 116 -12.10 -4.81 -9.49
C ALA A 116 -11.93 -5.58 -8.15
N TRP A 117 -12.44 -6.82 -8.05
CA TRP A 117 -12.26 -7.68 -6.87
C TRP A 117 -12.53 -9.17 -7.10
N TRP A 118 -11.93 -10.03 -6.27
CA TRP A 118 -12.15 -11.48 -6.26
C TRP A 118 -11.69 -12.12 -4.91
N PRO A 119 -12.42 -13.10 -4.35
CA PRO A 119 -13.81 -13.50 -4.63
C PRO A 119 -14.83 -12.37 -4.41
N GLN A 120 -16.10 -12.63 -4.76
CA GLN A 120 -17.24 -11.74 -4.63
C GLN A 120 -17.40 -11.18 -3.21
N VAL A 121 -17.80 -9.91 -3.10
CA VAL A 121 -18.13 -9.25 -1.83
C VAL A 121 -19.54 -9.58 -1.33
N ASN A 122 -19.76 -9.45 -0.02
CA ASN A 122 -21.11 -9.40 0.55
C ASN A 122 -21.76 -8.03 0.37
N VAL A 123 -20.96 -6.95 0.33
CA VAL A 123 -21.41 -5.58 0.03
C VAL A 123 -20.43 -4.91 -0.92
N TYR A 124 -20.96 -4.36 -2.01
CA TYR A 124 -20.32 -3.34 -2.84
C TYR A 124 -21.06 -2.01 -2.61
N ARG A 125 -20.34 -0.88 -2.50
CA ARG A 125 -20.89 0.48 -2.45
C ARG A 125 -20.27 1.34 -3.54
N THR A 126 -21.09 2.10 -4.26
CA THR A 126 -20.64 2.98 -5.35
C THR A 126 -20.04 4.29 -4.81
N PRO A 127 -19.30 5.07 -5.62
CA PRO A 127 -18.74 6.37 -5.20
C PRO A 127 -19.78 7.31 -4.58
N ASP A 128 -20.96 7.40 -5.19
CA ASP A 128 -22.06 8.26 -4.73
C ASP A 128 -22.63 7.80 -3.37
N GLN A 129 -22.59 6.49 -3.10
CA GLN A 129 -23.05 5.91 -1.84
C GLN A 129 -22.06 6.11 -0.68
N VAL A 130 -20.80 6.46 -0.95
CA VAL A 130 -19.77 6.70 0.08
C VAL A 130 -19.39 8.18 0.25
N ALA A 131 -19.63 9.02 -0.76
CA ALA A 131 -19.15 10.41 -0.82
C ALA A 131 -19.59 11.29 0.37
N GLU A 132 -20.85 11.21 0.79
CA GLU A 132 -21.40 12.02 1.90
C GLU A 132 -21.45 11.29 3.24
N VAL A 133 -20.93 10.05 3.31
CA VAL A 133 -21.00 9.23 4.51
C VAL A 133 -20.02 9.74 5.57
N LYS A 134 -20.56 10.30 6.64
CA LYS A 134 -19.83 10.49 7.91
C LYS A 134 -19.39 9.13 8.46
N GLY A 135 -18.15 9.06 8.93
CA GLY A 135 -17.63 7.83 9.55
C GLY A 135 -18.41 7.44 10.80
N VAL A 136 -18.34 6.16 11.15
CA VAL A 136 -18.84 5.67 12.44
C VAL A 136 -18.02 6.31 13.55
N ASP A 137 -18.71 6.87 14.54
CA ASP A 137 -18.09 7.30 15.79
C ASP A 137 -17.79 6.04 16.62
N TRP A 138 -16.60 5.48 16.41
CA TRP A 138 -16.15 4.27 17.08
C TRP A 138 -15.91 4.47 18.58
N ASP A 139 -15.69 5.71 19.03
CA ASP A 139 -15.51 6.01 20.45
C ASP A 139 -16.86 6.07 21.17
N ALA A 140 -17.86 6.76 20.60
CA ALA A 140 -19.23 6.70 21.09
C ALA A 140 -19.83 5.28 21.03
N TRP A 141 -19.49 4.50 19.99
CA TRP A 141 -19.93 3.09 19.89
C TRP A 141 -19.24 2.20 20.94
N ARG A 142 -17.95 2.41 21.23
CA ARG A 142 -17.25 1.71 22.33
C ARG A 142 -17.84 2.08 23.70
N GLU A 143 -18.10 3.37 23.94
CA GLU A 143 -18.78 3.83 25.16
C GLU A 143 -20.19 3.21 25.31
N GLN A 144 -20.91 3.02 24.19
CA GLN A 144 -22.17 2.30 24.16
C GLN A 144 -22.01 0.79 24.43
N GLN A 145 -20.95 0.16 23.92
CA GLN A 145 -20.63 -1.25 24.23
C GLN A 145 -20.36 -1.47 25.71
N GLU A 146 -19.54 -0.64 26.35
CA GLU A 146 -19.24 -0.77 27.78
C GLU A 146 -20.51 -0.66 28.64
N LYS A 147 -21.38 0.30 28.31
CA LYS A 147 -22.71 0.44 28.94
C LYS A 147 -23.60 -0.78 28.69
N ALA A 148 -23.60 -1.33 27.47
CA ALA A 148 -24.48 -2.43 27.07
C ALA A 148 -23.98 -3.84 27.48
N ARG A 149 -22.68 -4.03 27.72
CA ARG A 149 -22.11 -5.27 28.28
C ARG A 149 -22.74 -5.62 29.63
N MET A 150 -23.16 -4.61 30.41
CA MET A 150 -23.93 -4.80 31.66
C MET A 150 -25.36 -5.32 31.45
N ILE A 151 -25.90 -5.27 30.23
CA ILE A 151 -27.32 -5.56 29.89
C ILE A 151 -27.46 -6.84 29.02
N ARG A 152 -26.50 -7.77 29.15
CA ARG A 152 -26.51 -9.15 28.57
C ARG A 152 -26.59 -9.29 27.04
N ARG A 153 -26.72 -8.22 26.26
CA ARG A 153 -26.63 -8.24 24.79
C ARG A 153 -25.84 -7.03 24.29
N PRO A 154 -24.59 -7.19 23.80
CA PRO A 154 -23.88 -6.10 23.13
C PRO A 154 -24.64 -5.69 21.87
N PRO A 155 -24.73 -4.38 21.53
CA PRO A 155 -25.21 -3.94 20.24
C PRO A 155 -24.35 -4.50 19.10
N LYS A 156 -24.91 -4.58 17.90
CA LYS A 156 -24.12 -4.94 16.70
C LYS A 156 -23.15 -3.80 16.36
N ALA A 157 -22.03 -4.14 15.74
CA ALA A 157 -21.18 -3.13 15.11
C ALA A 157 -21.96 -2.46 13.98
N SER A 158 -21.92 -1.12 13.96
CA SER A 158 -22.46 -0.35 12.84
C SER A 158 -21.60 -0.62 11.60
N ASP A 159 -22.26 -0.72 10.46
CA ASP A 159 -21.57 -0.67 9.17
C ASP A 159 -20.94 0.72 8.98
N ASP A 160 -19.61 0.78 8.87
CA ASP A 160 -18.97 1.95 8.30
C ASP A 160 -19.25 1.99 6.79
N LYS A 161 -20.29 2.72 6.42
CA LYS A 161 -20.78 2.82 5.05
C LYS A 161 -19.79 3.52 4.11
N ARG A 162 -18.65 4.03 4.61
CA ARG A 162 -17.57 4.59 3.77
C ARG A 162 -16.75 3.50 3.06
N PHE A 163 -16.88 2.24 3.49
CA PHE A 163 -16.15 1.11 2.93
C PHE A 163 -16.87 0.56 1.71
N GLU A 164 -16.17 0.44 0.60
CA GLU A 164 -16.74 0.16 -0.72
C GLU A 164 -16.86 -1.32 -1.00
N LEU A 165 -15.91 -2.14 -0.52
CA LEU A 165 -15.94 -3.59 -0.62
C LEU A 165 -16.00 -4.18 0.79
N CYS A 166 -16.88 -5.16 1.04
CA CYS A 166 -16.96 -5.85 2.32
C CYS A 166 -17.22 -7.35 2.16
N TRP A 167 -16.32 -8.17 2.70
CA TRP A 167 -16.49 -9.61 2.89
C TRP A 167 -16.76 -9.86 4.39
N HIS A 168 -18.00 -10.17 4.74
CA HIS A 168 -18.44 -10.32 6.14
C HIS A 168 -18.08 -11.68 6.76
N ARG A 169 -17.73 -12.69 5.95
CA ARG A 169 -17.15 -13.97 6.40
C ARG A 169 -16.47 -14.70 5.24
N LEU A 170 -15.16 -14.58 5.18
CA LEU A 170 -14.27 -15.48 4.46
C LEU A 170 -13.96 -16.69 5.34
N THR A 171 -13.58 -17.79 4.71
CA THR A 171 -13.07 -18.99 5.39
C THR A 171 -11.67 -19.29 4.90
N LEU A 172 -10.71 -19.39 5.82
CA LEU A 172 -9.33 -19.77 5.52
C LEU A 172 -9.12 -21.28 5.72
N SER A 173 -8.41 -21.94 4.81
CA SER A 173 -8.00 -23.34 4.96
C SER A 173 -6.64 -23.65 4.31
N LYS A 174 -5.80 -24.45 4.98
CA LYS A 174 -4.46 -24.84 4.45
C LYS A 174 -4.50 -25.71 3.19
N ARG A 175 -5.68 -26.28 2.86
CA ARG A 175 -5.92 -27.10 1.66
C ARG A 175 -7.13 -26.55 0.91
N LEU A 176 -7.16 -26.77 -0.41
CA LEU A 176 -8.32 -26.46 -1.25
C LEU A 176 -9.55 -27.22 -0.71
N PRO A 177 -10.69 -26.54 -0.41
CA PRO A 177 -11.88 -27.22 0.10
C PRO A 177 -12.43 -28.26 -0.87
N LYS A 178 -12.81 -29.44 -0.36
CA LYS A 178 -13.28 -30.56 -1.17
C LYS A 178 -14.51 -30.16 -2.01
N GLY A 179 -14.39 -30.30 -3.33
CA GLY A 179 -15.47 -30.00 -4.28
C GLY A 179 -15.48 -28.55 -4.78
N LEU A 180 -14.51 -27.71 -4.39
CA LEU A 180 -14.23 -26.43 -5.03
C LEU A 180 -13.05 -26.54 -6.00
N ALA A 181 -12.96 -25.61 -6.94
CA ALA A 181 -11.87 -25.48 -7.90
C ALA A 181 -11.49 -24.00 -8.05
N LEU A 182 -10.27 -23.73 -8.49
CA LEU A 182 -9.77 -22.38 -8.75
C LEU A 182 -10.23 -21.91 -10.14
N SER A 183 -10.82 -20.71 -10.23
CA SER A 183 -11.18 -20.06 -11.51
C SER A 183 -9.94 -19.79 -12.37
N GLY A 184 -10.08 -19.70 -13.70
CA GLY A 184 -8.95 -19.34 -14.57
C GLY A 184 -7.80 -20.36 -14.55
N ALA A 185 -8.10 -21.66 -14.47
CA ALA A 185 -7.09 -22.72 -14.57
C ALA A 185 -6.49 -22.82 -16.00
N ASP A 186 -7.26 -22.35 -16.97
CA ASP A 186 -7.00 -22.19 -18.41
C ASP A 186 -6.09 -20.99 -18.76
N LEU A 187 -5.84 -20.07 -17.82
CA LEU A 187 -4.93 -18.93 -18.04
C LEU A 187 -3.49 -19.41 -18.36
N PRO A 188 -2.69 -18.64 -19.13
CA PRO A 188 -1.27 -18.93 -19.35
C PRO A 188 -0.49 -19.06 -18.03
N ASP A 189 0.54 -19.91 -17.98
CA ASP A 189 1.26 -20.19 -16.73
C ASP A 189 2.09 -19.00 -16.20
N ASN A 190 2.48 -18.07 -17.09
CA ASN A 190 3.07 -16.78 -16.72
C ASN A 190 2.02 -15.69 -16.39
N HIS A 191 0.71 -15.97 -16.49
CA HIS A 191 -0.32 -15.00 -16.13
C HIS A 191 -0.30 -14.75 -14.61
N TRP A 192 -0.41 -13.49 -14.19
CA TRP A 192 -0.18 -13.09 -12.80
C TRP A 192 -1.01 -13.86 -11.77
N VAL A 193 -2.24 -14.25 -12.11
CA VAL A 193 -3.12 -15.11 -11.29
C VAL A 193 -2.47 -16.46 -10.95
N LYS A 194 -1.78 -17.10 -11.91
CA LYS A 194 -1.08 -18.38 -11.69
C LYS A 194 0.22 -18.20 -10.93
N VAL A 195 0.98 -17.13 -11.20
CA VAL A 195 2.19 -16.78 -10.42
C VAL A 195 1.83 -16.51 -8.96
N ALA A 196 0.78 -15.73 -8.69
CA ALA A 196 0.29 -15.43 -7.34
C ALA A 196 -0.26 -16.67 -6.58
N ARG A 197 -0.50 -17.80 -7.25
CA ARG A 197 -0.88 -19.08 -6.62
C ARG A 197 0.33 -19.93 -6.19
N GLN A 198 1.55 -19.52 -6.55
CA GLN A 198 2.78 -20.25 -6.19
C GLN A 198 3.17 -20.01 -4.71
N VAL A 199 2.93 -18.80 -4.19
CA VAL A 199 3.10 -18.41 -2.76
C VAL A 199 2.40 -19.40 -1.82
N ASP A 200 3.03 -19.82 -0.71
CA ASP A 200 2.47 -20.80 0.24
C ASP A 200 1.48 -20.20 1.26
N ALA A 201 0.45 -19.52 0.74
CA ALA A 201 -0.64 -18.95 1.53
C ALA A 201 -1.86 -19.89 1.66
N TYR A 202 -2.68 -19.66 2.68
CA TYR A 202 -3.94 -20.38 2.88
C TYR A 202 -4.98 -20.02 1.82
N TYR A 203 -5.84 -20.99 1.48
CA TYR A 203 -6.98 -20.78 0.61
C TYR A 203 -8.03 -19.91 1.29
N VAL A 204 -8.45 -18.84 0.62
CA VAL A 204 -9.50 -17.89 1.00
C VAL A 204 -10.77 -18.26 0.25
N ALA A 205 -11.83 -18.66 0.95
CA ALA A 205 -13.10 -19.07 0.34
C ALA A 205 -14.29 -18.18 0.73
N ASN A 206 -15.14 -17.86 -0.24
CA ASN A 206 -16.47 -17.28 -0.04
C ASN A 206 -17.54 -18.14 -0.73
N GLY A 207 -18.18 -19.03 0.04
CA GLY A 207 -19.23 -19.92 -0.46
C GLY A 207 -18.69 -20.98 -1.43
N LYS A 208 -18.81 -20.72 -2.74
CA LYS A 208 -18.29 -21.59 -3.80
C LYS A 208 -17.01 -21.07 -4.46
N GLU A 209 -16.69 -19.80 -4.26
CA GLU A 209 -15.50 -19.18 -4.83
C GLU A 209 -14.33 -19.39 -3.86
N VAL A 210 -13.16 -19.70 -4.39
CA VAL A 210 -11.94 -19.92 -3.61
C VAL A 210 -10.72 -19.48 -4.40
N GLU A 211 -9.74 -18.94 -3.70
CA GLU A 211 -8.46 -18.48 -4.23
C GLU A 211 -7.35 -18.66 -3.17
N LYS A 212 -6.07 -18.55 -3.53
CA LYS A 212 -4.96 -18.49 -2.55
C LYS A 212 -4.78 -17.12 -1.87
N TYR A 213 -5.60 -16.14 -2.23
CA TYR A 213 -5.50 -14.76 -1.80
C TYR A 213 -6.86 -14.04 -1.92
N LEU A 214 -7.00 -12.90 -1.26
CA LEU A 214 -8.04 -11.92 -1.58
C LEU A 214 -7.46 -10.89 -2.54
N PHE A 215 -8.15 -10.63 -3.66
CA PHE A 215 -7.77 -9.62 -4.66
C PHE A 215 -8.78 -8.47 -4.67
N TYR A 216 -8.27 -7.25 -4.76
CA TYR A 216 -9.05 -6.04 -5.00
C TYR A 216 -8.24 -5.08 -5.88
N GLU A 217 -8.88 -4.05 -6.41
CA GLU A 217 -8.24 -2.93 -7.11
C GLU A 217 -9.17 -1.73 -7.05
N GLY A 218 -8.61 -0.52 -7.01
CA GLY A 218 -9.36 0.71 -7.17
C GLY A 218 -8.59 1.75 -7.98
N THR A 219 -9.34 2.63 -8.62
CA THR A 219 -8.80 3.83 -9.25
C THR A 219 -8.27 4.79 -8.19
N THR A 220 -7.37 5.70 -8.57
CA THR A 220 -6.89 6.76 -7.68
C THR A 220 -6.77 8.08 -8.42
N LYS A 221 -7.15 9.17 -7.76
CA LYS A 221 -6.97 10.55 -8.25
C LYS A 221 -5.64 11.17 -7.77
N ARG A 222 -4.81 10.37 -7.09
CA ARG A 222 -3.48 10.78 -6.61
C ARG A 222 -2.49 10.97 -7.76
N THR A 223 -1.40 11.66 -7.44
CA THR A 223 -0.21 11.78 -8.27
C THR A 223 0.95 11.05 -7.59
N PRO A 224 2.03 10.70 -8.34
CA PRO A 224 3.28 10.26 -7.73
C PRO A 224 3.76 11.24 -6.67
N VAL A 225 4.28 10.71 -5.55
CA VAL A 225 4.89 11.53 -4.48
C VAL A 225 6.36 11.85 -4.77
N ILE A 226 6.80 11.80 -6.02
CA ILE A 226 8.15 12.18 -6.46
C ILE A 226 8.10 13.23 -7.57
N THR A 227 9.14 14.04 -7.65
CA THR A 227 9.43 14.84 -8.85
C THR A 227 10.91 14.80 -9.21
N VAL A 228 11.23 15.22 -10.44
CA VAL A 228 12.61 15.34 -10.92
C VAL A 228 12.95 16.81 -11.09
N LEU A 229 13.91 17.29 -10.29
CA LEU A 229 14.47 18.63 -10.43
C LEU A 229 15.55 18.63 -11.53
N PRO A 230 15.61 19.68 -12.37
CA PRO A 230 16.70 19.85 -13.33
C PRO A 230 18.02 20.21 -12.64
N GLY A 231 19.15 19.77 -13.22
CA GLY A 231 20.48 20.07 -12.71
C GLY A 231 20.86 21.55 -12.73
N GLY A 232 21.44 22.02 -11.63
CA GLY A 232 21.87 23.40 -11.43
C GLY A 232 23.33 23.65 -11.86
N GLY A 233 23.57 24.76 -12.58
CA GLY A 233 24.91 25.22 -12.91
C GLY A 233 25.65 24.32 -13.92
N ARG A 234 26.96 24.11 -13.69
CA ARG A 234 27.81 23.30 -14.59
C ARG A 234 27.58 21.79 -14.41
N GLY A 235 27.05 21.36 -13.26
CA GLY A 235 26.66 19.97 -12.99
C GLY A 235 25.25 19.68 -13.51
N LYS A 236 25.15 19.02 -14.67
CA LYS A 236 23.86 18.69 -15.32
C LYS A 236 23.12 17.49 -14.68
N ILE A 237 23.46 17.10 -13.46
CA ILE A 237 22.88 15.95 -12.73
C ILE A 237 21.41 16.26 -12.44
N HIS A 238 20.50 15.32 -12.71
CA HIS A 238 19.08 15.50 -12.39
C HIS A 238 18.78 14.85 -11.05
N HIS A 239 17.78 15.34 -10.32
CA HIS A 239 17.61 15.06 -8.90
C HIS A 239 16.18 14.60 -8.59
N VAL A 240 16.00 13.32 -8.21
CA VAL A 240 14.69 12.82 -7.75
C VAL A 240 14.49 13.17 -6.28
N VAL A 241 13.37 13.82 -5.97
CA VAL A 241 13.00 14.23 -4.60
C VAL A 241 11.57 13.83 -4.27
N ASN A 242 11.34 13.45 -3.01
CA ASN A 242 10.02 13.10 -2.49
C ASN A 242 9.23 14.38 -2.15
N VAL A 243 8.08 14.56 -2.80
CA VAL A 243 7.17 15.69 -2.65
C VAL A 243 5.85 15.31 -1.99
N GLY A 244 5.74 14.10 -1.44
CA GLY A 244 4.68 13.70 -0.52
C GLY A 244 4.91 14.22 0.90
N ASP A 245 4.00 13.89 1.81
CA ASP A 245 4.11 14.25 3.24
C ASP A 245 4.73 13.16 4.12
N HIS A 246 4.94 11.96 3.57
CA HIS A 246 5.49 10.81 4.26
C HIS A 246 6.82 10.38 3.60
N PRO A 247 7.73 9.71 4.33
CA PRO A 247 8.89 9.08 3.71
C PRO A 247 8.47 8.02 2.69
N ILE A 248 9.30 7.81 1.68
CA ILE A 248 9.25 6.63 0.81
C ILE A 248 10.53 5.82 1.01
N TYR A 249 10.44 4.51 0.80
CA TYR A 249 11.49 3.55 1.04
C TYR A 249 11.93 2.91 -0.28
N ASP A 250 13.14 2.38 -0.31
CA ASP A 250 13.64 1.52 -1.39
C ASP A 250 13.43 2.11 -2.78
N VAL A 251 13.90 3.34 -2.96
CA VAL A 251 13.78 4.08 -4.21
C VAL A 251 14.80 3.52 -5.20
N PHE A 252 14.34 2.62 -6.08
CA PHE A 252 15.09 2.17 -7.24
C PHE A 252 14.81 3.12 -8.40
N ALA A 253 15.86 3.65 -9.01
CA ALA A 253 15.80 4.32 -10.31
C ALA A 253 16.56 3.47 -11.33
N VAL A 254 15.85 2.94 -12.31
CA VAL A 254 16.37 2.06 -13.36
C VAL A 254 16.26 2.78 -14.69
N TYR A 255 17.34 2.84 -15.45
CA TYR A 255 17.34 3.47 -16.77
C TYR A 255 17.84 2.51 -17.84
N ARG A 256 17.18 2.54 -18.99
CA ARG A 256 17.53 1.77 -20.20
C ARG A 256 17.46 2.67 -21.44
N ASP A 257 18.40 2.48 -22.35
CA ASP A 257 18.45 3.06 -23.70
C ASP A 257 19.07 2.00 -24.60
N GLY A 258 18.24 1.05 -25.05
CA GLY A 258 18.69 -0.12 -25.82
C GLY A 258 19.40 0.28 -27.12
N LYS A 259 18.99 1.41 -27.71
CA LYS A 259 19.63 2.04 -28.88
C LYS A 259 21.07 2.51 -28.63
N ARG A 260 21.47 2.66 -27.38
CA ARG A 260 22.83 3.04 -26.96
C ARG A 260 23.55 1.95 -26.17
N GLY A 261 22.89 0.81 -25.89
CA GLY A 261 23.38 -0.19 -24.95
C GLY A 261 23.60 0.35 -23.52
N GLN A 262 22.93 1.46 -23.15
CA GLN A 262 23.12 2.08 -21.84
C GLN A 262 22.08 1.55 -20.85
N THR A 263 22.53 0.87 -19.81
CA THR A 263 21.73 0.61 -18.60
C THR A 263 22.41 1.22 -17.37
N TRP A 264 21.62 1.71 -16.42
CA TRP A 264 22.11 1.98 -15.07
C TRP A 264 20.99 1.75 -14.05
N THR A 265 21.38 1.46 -12.81
CA THR A 265 20.47 1.36 -11.66
C THR A 265 21.05 2.15 -10.49
N GLY A 266 20.17 2.78 -9.70
CA GLY A 266 20.51 3.50 -8.48
C GLY A 266 19.49 3.18 -7.40
N TYR A 267 19.95 3.01 -6.16
CA TYR A 267 19.12 2.62 -5.02
C TYR A 267 19.31 3.59 -3.86
N LEU A 268 18.22 3.95 -3.19
CA LEU A 268 18.23 4.71 -1.93
C LEU A 268 17.19 4.11 -0.96
N ALA A 269 17.66 3.58 0.17
CA ALA A 269 16.82 2.86 1.14
C ALA A 269 15.70 3.71 1.75
N VAL A 270 15.91 5.02 1.94
CA VAL A 270 14.90 5.96 2.46
C VAL A 270 15.05 7.31 1.76
N MET A 271 13.95 7.87 1.28
CA MET A 271 13.85 9.25 0.81
C MET A 271 12.76 9.98 1.62
N PRO A 272 13.13 10.81 2.61
CA PRO A 272 12.19 11.58 3.41
C PRO A 272 11.51 12.67 2.56
N PRO A 273 10.33 13.16 2.99
CA PRO A 273 9.64 14.23 2.28
C PRO A 273 10.50 15.51 2.28
N VAL A 274 10.46 16.27 1.18
CA VAL A 274 11.05 17.62 1.12
C VAL A 274 10.44 18.46 2.26
N PRO A 275 11.26 19.06 3.14
CA PRO A 275 10.77 19.82 4.28
C PRO A 275 9.84 20.95 3.85
N ARG A 276 8.75 21.14 4.60
CA ARG A 276 7.93 22.35 4.51
C ARG A 276 8.74 23.49 5.15
N ALA A 277 9.35 24.34 4.34
CA ALA A 277 10.22 25.41 4.80
C ALA A 277 9.44 26.44 5.64
N PRO A 278 9.95 26.88 6.79
CA PRO A 278 9.30 27.93 7.56
C PRO A 278 9.34 29.26 6.78
N THR A 279 8.22 29.99 6.81
CA THR A 279 7.79 31.15 6.00
C THR A 279 8.80 32.32 5.87
N LYS A 280 9.94 32.27 6.58
CA LYS A 280 10.90 33.37 6.74
C LYS A 280 12.37 32.99 6.47
N MET A 281 12.69 31.74 6.13
CA MET A 281 14.08 31.33 5.83
C MET A 281 14.43 31.51 4.35
N SER A 282 14.82 32.72 3.96
CA SER A 282 15.13 33.12 2.57
C SER A 282 16.50 32.65 2.03
N ALA A 283 17.10 31.61 2.62
CA ALA A 283 18.47 31.18 2.31
C ALA A 283 18.51 30.09 1.24
N TRP A 284 18.89 30.45 0.00
CA TRP A 284 19.11 29.56 -1.15
C TRP A 284 20.30 28.57 -0.99
N GLY A 285 20.80 28.36 0.22
CA GLY A 285 21.98 27.53 0.52
C GLY A 285 21.69 26.18 1.18
N HIS A 286 20.43 25.83 1.44
CA HIS A 286 20.09 24.54 2.04
C HIS A 286 20.13 23.41 1.01
N GLU A 287 21.27 22.71 1.01
CA GLU A 287 21.45 21.39 0.42
C GLU A 287 20.31 20.45 0.85
N VAL A 288 19.48 20.02 -0.11
CA VAL A 288 18.49 18.96 0.11
C VAL A 288 19.28 17.65 0.22
N ARG A 289 19.56 17.22 1.46
CA ARG A 289 20.58 16.19 1.74
C ARG A 289 20.27 14.76 1.31
N GLN A 290 19.07 14.47 0.81
CA GLN A 290 18.64 13.12 0.47
C GLN A 290 17.90 13.14 -0.88
N ILE A 291 18.63 12.79 -1.94
CA ILE A 291 18.22 12.86 -3.35
C ILE A 291 18.79 11.65 -4.07
N VAL A 292 18.01 11.00 -4.95
CA VAL A 292 18.60 10.12 -5.97
C VAL A 292 19.12 10.98 -7.12
N SER A 293 20.43 11.14 -7.18
CA SER A 293 21.13 11.84 -8.26
C SER A 293 21.20 10.97 -9.51
N LEU A 294 20.39 11.31 -10.51
CA LEU A 294 20.34 10.65 -11.81
C LEU A 294 21.66 10.94 -12.57
N PRO A 295 22.48 9.92 -12.89
CA PRO A 295 23.78 10.12 -13.51
C PRO A 295 23.66 10.72 -14.92
N LEU A 296 24.72 11.42 -15.33
CA LEU A 296 24.77 12.05 -16.64
C LEU A 296 25.08 11.04 -17.75
N LEU A 297 24.07 10.62 -18.51
CA LEU A 297 24.24 9.75 -19.69
C LEU A 297 25.16 10.31 -20.79
N ASN A 298 25.49 11.60 -20.72
CA ASN A 298 26.40 12.29 -21.64
C ASN A 298 27.82 12.48 -21.06
N SER A 299 28.07 12.09 -19.80
CA SER A 299 29.42 11.74 -19.34
C SER A 299 29.56 10.22 -19.47
N GLY A 300 30.53 9.76 -20.26
CA GLY A 300 30.80 8.33 -20.37
C GLY A 300 31.17 7.75 -19.00
N VAL A 301 30.71 6.52 -18.74
CA VAL A 301 30.98 5.73 -17.53
C VAL A 301 30.35 6.29 -16.24
N MET A 302 29.14 5.79 -15.93
CA MET A 302 29.00 5.06 -14.68
C MET A 302 29.54 3.65 -14.94
N PRO A 303 30.42 3.08 -14.10
CA PRO A 303 30.86 1.71 -14.29
C PRO A 303 29.76 0.77 -13.80
N ALA A 304 28.89 0.34 -14.71
CA ALA A 304 28.57 -1.07 -14.74
C ALA A 304 29.91 -1.80 -14.91
N GLY A 305 30.45 -2.33 -13.81
CA GLY A 305 31.79 -2.96 -13.79
C GLY A 305 31.78 -4.17 -14.72
N ASN A 306 32.21 -3.94 -15.97
CA ASN A 306 31.95 -4.71 -17.19
C ASN A 306 30.66 -5.56 -17.14
N PRO A 307 29.53 -5.13 -17.73
CA PRO A 307 28.30 -5.91 -17.70
C PRO A 307 28.52 -7.26 -18.40
N ALA A 308 28.79 -8.37 -17.68
CA ALA A 308 27.84 -8.96 -16.74
C ALA A 308 26.45 -8.81 -17.38
N SER A 309 26.14 -9.76 -18.28
CA SER A 309 25.14 -9.60 -19.34
C SER A 309 23.79 -9.11 -18.83
N GLU A 310 22.92 -8.66 -19.72
CA GLU A 310 21.57 -8.19 -19.39
C GLU A 310 20.84 -9.07 -18.34
N ARG A 311 20.96 -10.39 -18.46
CA ARG A 311 20.49 -11.37 -17.47
C ARG A 311 21.10 -11.25 -16.07
N GLN A 312 22.39 -10.90 -15.94
CA GLN A 312 23.06 -10.62 -14.67
C GLN A 312 22.71 -9.22 -14.12
N PHE A 313 22.48 -8.23 -14.98
CA PHE A 313 21.95 -6.93 -14.55
C PHE A 313 20.54 -7.08 -13.97
N ALA A 314 19.67 -7.81 -14.66
CA ALA A 314 18.36 -8.20 -14.17
C ALA A 314 18.48 -8.94 -12.84
N ALA A 315 19.19 -10.09 -12.80
CA ALA A 315 19.35 -10.91 -11.59
C ALA A 315 19.84 -10.12 -10.36
N ARG A 316 20.86 -9.26 -10.49
CA ARG A 316 21.33 -8.43 -9.35
C ARG A 316 20.30 -7.40 -8.88
N THR A 317 19.47 -6.88 -9.79
CA THR A 317 18.43 -5.90 -9.44
C THR A 317 17.20 -6.59 -8.85
N THR A 318 16.84 -7.78 -9.36
CA THR A 318 15.89 -8.74 -8.77
C THR A 318 16.31 -9.13 -7.35
N GLU A 319 17.55 -9.63 -7.16
CA GLU A 319 18.12 -9.99 -5.86
C GLU A 319 18.03 -8.81 -4.89
N ARG A 320 18.46 -7.60 -5.30
CA ARG A 320 18.43 -6.42 -4.45
C ARG A 320 17.01 -5.94 -4.13
N LEU A 321 16.06 -6.09 -5.05
CA LEU A 321 14.65 -5.81 -4.78
C LEU A 321 14.10 -6.81 -3.75
N VAL A 322 14.27 -8.11 -3.96
CA VAL A 322 13.81 -9.15 -3.03
C VAL A 322 14.45 -8.98 -1.64
N GLU A 323 15.74 -8.64 -1.57
CA GLU A 323 16.43 -8.28 -0.33
C GLU A 323 15.77 -7.05 0.34
N ALA A 324 15.52 -5.98 -0.41
CA ALA A 324 14.87 -4.78 0.11
C ALA A 324 13.44 -5.06 0.61
N LEU A 325 12.66 -5.89 -0.10
CA LEU A 325 11.29 -6.23 0.28
C LEU A 325 11.21 -7.16 1.51
N THR A 326 12.20 -8.02 1.72
CA THR A 326 12.23 -9.01 2.83
C THR A 326 13.01 -8.53 4.07
N SER A 327 14.00 -7.65 3.93
CA SER A 327 14.88 -7.22 5.04
C SER A 327 14.22 -6.25 6.04
N GLY A 328 14.83 -6.13 7.22
CA GLY A 328 14.33 -5.36 8.36
C GLY A 328 14.02 -6.21 9.60
N GLN A 329 13.77 -5.59 10.74
CA GLN A 329 13.39 -6.30 11.96
C GLN A 329 11.87 -6.56 11.99
N HIS A 330 11.47 -7.82 12.15
CA HIS A 330 10.10 -8.15 12.55
C HIS A 330 9.83 -7.53 13.93
N LEU A 331 8.82 -6.65 14.02
CA LEU A 331 8.46 -6.04 15.29
C LEU A 331 7.84 -7.10 16.22
N ALA A 332 8.53 -7.37 17.33
CA ALA A 332 8.07 -8.30 18.35
C ALA A 332 6.86 -7.71 19.09
N PHE A 333 5.66 -8.14 18.73
CA PHE A 333 4.46 -7.80 19.50
C PHE A 333 4.50 -8.46 20.88
N GLY A 334 4.39 -7.62 21.92
CA GLY A 334 3.88 -8.08 23.20
C GLY A 334 2.48 -8.66 22.99
N CYS A 335 2.27 -9.91 23.40
CA CYS A 335 0.96 -10.56 23.34
C CYS A 335 -0.06 -9.72 24.13
N ARG A 336 -1.02 -9.11 23.44
CA ARG A 336 -2.23 -8.60 24.10
C ARG A 336 -3.04 -9.79 24.63
N GLY A 337 -3.81 -9.57 25.69
CA GLY A 337 -4.66 -10.59 26.31
C GLY A 337 -5.88 -10.94 25.47
N MET A 338 -7.03 -11.16 26.12
CA MET A 338 -8.30 -11.34 25.42
C MET A 338 -8.57 -10.13 24.49
N ARG A 339 -8.56 -10.39 23.19
CA ARG A 339 -8.98 -9.46 22.14
C ARG A 339 -10.51 -9.49 22.09
N ASP A 340 -11.16 -8.33 22.09
CA ASP A 340 -12.60 -8.35 21.86
C ASP A 340 -12.89 -8.75 20.40
N PRO A 341 -13.92 -9.56 20.18
CA PRO A 341 -15.01 -9.25 19.25
C PRO A 341 -15.49 -7.77 19.18
N ALA A 342 -14.56 -6.80 19.13
CA ALA A 342 -14.72 -5.39 18.77
C ALA A 342 -13.39 -4.59 18.53
N ASP A 343 -12.22 -5.22 18.33
CA ASP A 343 -10.97 -4.57 17.90
C ASP A 343 -10.22 -5.26 16.72
N HIS A 344 -10.21 -4.65 15.51
CA HIS A 344 -9.52 -5.09 14.25
C HIS A 344 -7.99 -5.09 14.41
N GLN A 345 -7.23 -5.21 13.33
CA GLN A 345 -5.78 -5.12 13.42
C GLN A 345 -5.35 -3.69 13.72
N PRO A 346 -4.27 -3.45 14.49
CA PRO A 346 -3.69 -2.11 14.57
C PRO A 346 -3.21 -1.65 13.18
N SER A 347 -2.93 -0.36 13.04
CA SER A 347 -2.22 0.24 11.91
C SER A 347 -1.02 -0.59 11.46
N THR A 348 -0.65 -0.47 10.18
CA THR A 348 0.39 -1.27 9.53
C THR A 348 1.65 -1.40 10.39
N VAL A 349 2.04 -2.65 10.63
CA VAL A 349 3.15 -3.02 11.52
C VAL A 349 4.49 -2.89 10.79
N THR A 350 4.55 -3.52 9.62
CA THR A 350 5.74 -3.68 8.79
C THR A 350 5.37 -3.47 7.34
N HIS A 351 6.35 -3.16 6.50
CA HIS A 351 6.20 -3.10 5.04
C HIS A 351 6.92 -4.25 4.32
N GLN A 352 7.23 -5.31 5.05
CA GLN A 352 8.00 -6.47 4.60
C GLN A 352 7.11 -7.49 3.89
N LEU A 353 7.72 -8.32 3.04
CA LEU A 353 7.11 -9.52 2.46
C LEU A 353 7.91 -10.76 2.85
N TYR A 354 7.29 -11.93 2.72
CA TYR A 354 8.03 -13.19 2.67
C TYR A 354 8.75 -13.33 1.32
N HIS A 355 9.72 -14.25 1.26
CA HIS A 355 10.61 -14.38 0.11
C HIS A 355 9.87 -14.85 -1.15
N ASP A 356 8.94 -15.80 -1.01
CA ASP A 356 8.09 -16.28 -2.11
C ASP A 356 7.10 -15.21 -2.59
N GLU A 357 6.55 -14.40 -1.69
CA GLU A 357 5.73 -13.23 -2.04
C GLU A 357 6.52 -12.17 -2.81
N ALA A 358 7.74 -11.87 -2.38
CA ALA A 358 8.62 -10.91 -3.05
C ALA A 358 9.06 -11.43 -4.44
N VAL A 359 9.35 -12.72 -4.57
CA VAL A 359 9.64 -13.38 -5.86
C VAL A 359 8.42 -13.44 -6.76
N ALA A 360 7.22 -13.72 -6.23
CA ALA A 360 5.98 -13.71 -7.01
C ALA A 360 5.61 -12.31 -7.49
N LEU A 361 5.77 -11.29 -6.64
CA LEU A 361 5.62 -9.88 -7.03
C LEU A 361 6.60 -9.53 -8.14
N GLU A 362 7.88 -9.87 -7.96
CA GLU A 362 8.93 -9.57 -8.95
C GLU A 362 8.66 -10.25 -10.30
N ALA A 363 8.31 -11.54 -10.30
CA ALA A 363 7.97 -12.28 -11.51
C ALA A 363 6.69 -11.77 -12.21
N ILE A 364 5.77 -11.11 -11.48
CA ILE A 364 4.56 -10.49 -12.04
C ILE A 364 4.85 -9.12 -12.70
N TRP A 365 5.94 -8.46 -12.30
CA TRP A 365 6.28 -7.09 -12.73
C TRP A 365 7.68 -6.96 -13.35
N HIS A 366 8.37 -8.06 -13.67
CA HIS A 366 9.78 -8.07 -14.11
C HIS A 366 10.05 -7.18 -15.32
N GLU A 367 9.30 -7.40 -16.41
CA GLU A 367 9.38 -6.62 -17.66
C GLU A 367 9.19 -5.12 -17.39
N ASP A 368 8.20 -4.81 -16.53
CA ASP A 368 7.75 -3.47 -16.18
C ASP A 368 8.76 -2.72 -15.27
N PHE A 369 9.47 -3.45 -14.41
CA PHE A 369 10.47 -2.93 -13.47
C PHE A 369 11.86 -2.79 -14.11
N PHE A 370 12.29 -3.78 -14.91
CA PHE A 370 13.69 -3.99 -15.26
C PHE A 370 13.99 -4.09 -16.76
N GLU A 371 12.98 -4.20 -17.63
CA GLU A 371 13.17 -4.27 -19.09
C GLU A 371 12.67 -3.03 -19.85
N ALA A 372 11.72 -2.29 -19.27
CA ALA A 372 11.16 -1.06 -19.82
C ALA A 372 12.22 -0.02 -20.24
N GLU A 373 12.09 0.49 -21.47
CA GLU A 373 12.94 1.55 -22.04
C GLU A 373 12.71 2.93 -21.38
N GLY A 374 13.76 3.75 -21.32
CA GLY A 374 13.73 5.07 -20.68
C GLY A 374 14.05 5.02 -19.19
N LEU A 375 13.51 5.95 -18.40
CA LEU A 375 13.69 6.00 -16.94
C LEU A 375 12.44 5.44 -16.24
N THR A 376 12.64 4.40 -15.44
CA THR A 376 11.68 3.84 -14.52
C THR A 376 12.09 4.15 -13.08
N ILE A 377 11.15 4.57 -12.22
CA ILE A 377 11.40 4.79 -10.79
C ILE A 377 10.37 3.99 -9.98
N ILE A 378 10.88 3.07 -9.15
CA ILE A 378 10.11 2.24 -8.23
C ILE A 378 10.38 2.74 -6.82
N TYR A 379 9.37 2.82 -5.95
CA TYR A 379 9.56 3.03 -4.52
C TYR A 379 8.46 2.37 -3.70
N ARG A 380 8.76 2.08 -2.43
CA ARG A 380 7.84 1.57 -1.41
C ARG A 380 7.24 2.74 -0.63
N GLU A 381 5.92 2.91 -0.65
CA GLU A 381 5.21 3.90 0.18
C GLU A 381 5.35 3.56 1.68
N SER A 382 5.17 4.53 2.57
CA SER A 382 5.19 4.25 4.02
C SER A 382 3.91 3.58 4.54
N PRO A 383 4.01 2.71 5.57
CA PRO A 383 2.89 2.23 6.39
C PRO A 383 1.80 3.28 6.66
N ALA A 384 2.16 4.41 7.29
CA ALA A 384 1.19 5.45 7.68
C ALA A 384 0.49 6.09 6.48
N HIS A 385 1.20 6.32 5.37
CA HIS A 385 0.64 6.85 4.12
C HIS A 385 -0.35 5.89 3.47
N LEU A 386 -0.06 4.60 3.56
CA LEU A 386 -0.85 3.52 3.00
C LEU A 386 -2.06 3.15 3.86
N ASP A 387 -2.06 3.51 5.14
CA ASP A 387 -3.23 3.45 6.03
C ASP A 387 -4.13 4.68 5.80
N GLU A 388 -3.54 5.86 5.61
CA GLU A 388 -4.23 7.13 5.28
C GLU A 388 -4.93 7.07 3.91
N ALA A 389 -4.21 6.69 2.86
CA ALA A 389 -4.68 6.84 1.48
C ALA A 389 -5.87 5.95 1.13
N MET A 390 -6.14 4.95 1.96
CA MET A 390 -6.86 3.75 1.61
C MET A 390 -7.02 2.87 2.86
N PRO A 391 -8.16 2.85 3.55
CA PRO A 391 -8.39 1.89 4.66
C PRO A 391 -8.81 0.46 4.22
N LEU A 392 -8.07 -0.57 4.63
CA LEU A 392 -8.42 -2.01 4.62
C LEU A 392 -8.79 -2.44 6.02
N HIS A 393 -10.04 -2.84 6.25
CA HIS A 393 -10.44 -3.46 7.51
C HIS A 393 -10.12 -4.98 7.57
N ILE A 394 -9.57 -5.54 8.66
CA ILE A 394 -9.40 -7.01 8.84
C ILE A 394 -9.83 -7.53 10.23
N TYR A 395 -10.83 -8.40 10.21
CA TYR A 395 -11.46 -8.99 11.38
C TYR A 395 -11.15 -10.49 11.45
N THR A 396 -11.12 -11.06 12.65
CA THR A 396 -11.13 -12.52 12.86
C THR A 396 -11.82 -12.83 14.20
N ASP A 397 -11.88 -14.10 14.58
CA ASP A 397 -12.50 -14.53 15.84
C ASP A 397 -11.68 -14.14 17.07
N MET A 398 -12.24 -14.39 18.26
CA MET A 398 -11.57 -14.11 19.53
C MET A 398 -10.29 -14.93 19.75
N PHE A 399 -10.05 -15.98 18.95
CA PHE A 399 -8.92 -16.88 19.12
C PHE A 399 -7.64 -16.44 18.39
N HIS A 400 -7.72 -15.38 17.58
CA HIS A 400 -6.63 -14.98 16.69
C HIS A 400 -6.35 -13.47 16.70
N TYR A 401 -5.09 -13.10 16.45
CA TYR A 401 -4.68 -11.71 16.22
C TYR A 401 -3.98 -11.54 14.87
N VAL A 402 -4.22 -10.42 14.20
CA VAL A 402 -3.64 -10.14 12.88
C VAL A 402 -2.35 -9.35 13.04
N LYS A 403 -1.25 -9.90 12.53
CA LYS A 403 0.00 -9.16 12.25
C LYS A 403 -0.08 -8.65 10.81
N LEU A 404 -0.41 -7.38 10.62
CA LEU A 404 -0.57 -6.81 9.29
C LEU A 404 0.75 -6.25 8.75
N SER A 405 1.32 -6.93 7.76
CA SER A 405 2.44 -6.43 6.96
C SER A 405 1.95 -5.96 5.60
N ARG A 406 2.47 -4.82 5.14
CA ARG A 406 1.92 -4.10 3.99
C ARG A 406 3.03 -3.49 3.12
N CYS A 407 3.38 -4.14 2.02
CA CYS A 407 4.31 -3.61 1.01
C CYS A 407 3.58 -2.94 -0.18
N GLY A 408 3.57 -1.61 -0.25
CA GLY A 408 2.89 -0.88 -1.32
C GLY A 408 3.92 -0.22 -2.21
N LEU A 409 3.99 -0.63 -3.47
CA LEU A 409 4.94 -0.06 -4.41
C LEU A 409 4.26 0.95 -5.33
N VAL A 410 5.07 1.89 -5.82
CA VAL A 410 4.68 2.79 -6.91
C VAL A 410 5.68 2.65 -8.04
N LEU A 411 5.18 2.27 -9.20
CA LEU A 411 5.92 2.20 -10.46
C LEU A 411 5.70 3.50 -11.24
N ASN A 412 6.78 4.14 -11.64
CA ASN A 412 6.77 5.35 -12.46
C ASN A 412 7.51 5.05 -13.76
N ARG A 413 6.78 4.76 -14.83
CA ARG A 413 7.36 4.45 -16.15
C ARG A 413 7.58 5.72 -16.96
N ASN A 414 8.49 5.66 -17.93
CA ASN A 414 8.69 6.70 -18.95
C ASN A 414 8.99 8.09 -18.35
N VAL A 415 9.68 8.17 -17.21
CA VAL A 415 9.92 9.42 -16.48
C VAL A 415 10.81 10.34 -17.32
N ASN A 416 10.19 11.37 -17.93
CA ASN A 416 10.86 12.29 -18.83
C ASN A 416 11.73 13.33 -18.10
N TYR A 417 12.76 12.87 -17.38
CA TYR A 417 13.71 13.74 -16.66
C TYR A 417 14.37 14.76 -17.59
N ARG A 418 14.58 14.43 -18.88
CA ARG A 418 15.13 15.35 -19.89
C ARG A 418 14.25 16.58 -20.10
N ALA A 419 12.95 16.50 -19.83
CA ALA A 419 12.03 17.63 -19.86
C ALA A 419 11.99 18.46 -18.56
N ALA A 420 12.60 18.01 -17.45
CA ALA A 420 12.51 18.67 -16.14
C ALA A 420 12.88 20.15 -16.19
N LYS A 421 13.90 20.53 -16.99
CA LYS A 421 14.25 21.94 -17.18
C LYS A 421 13.15 22.71 -17.91
N ALA A 422 12.67 22.20 -19.05
CA ALA A 422 11.61 22.86 -19.83
C ALA A 422 10.29 22.97 -19.06
N VAL A 423 9.98 22.00 -18.18
CA VAL A 423 8.82 22.05 -17.30
C VAL A 423 9.03 23.04 -16.14
N ALA A 424 10.19 23.07 -15.49
CA ALA A 424 10.50 24.07 -14.46
C ALA A 424 10.54 25.50 -15.02
N ASP A 425 11.01 25.67 -16.27
CA ASP A 425 10.95 26.94 -16.99
C ASP A 425 9.49 27.33 -17.30
N ALA A 426 8.64 26.37 -17.71
CA ALA A 426 7.21 26.59 -17.97
C ALA A 426 6.40 26.90 -16.70
N VAL A 427 6.61 26.17 -15.60
CA VAL A 427 5.94 26.41 -14.30
C VAL A 427 6.26 27.83 -13.82
N ARG A 428 7.54 28.24 -13.83
CA ARG A 428 7.94 29.61 -13.47
C ARG A 428 7.38 30.66 -14.45
N SER A 429 7.19 30.32 -15.72
CA SER A 429 6.63 31.20 -16.75
C SER A 429 5.10 31.32 -16.73
N PHE A 430 4.38 30.62 -15.84
CA PHE A 430 2.92 30.68 -15.75
C PHE A 430 2.39 31.83 -14.86
N GLY A 431 3.27 32.72 -14.38
CA GLY A 431 2.97 33.70 -13.33
C GLY A 431 1.84 34.69 -13.64
N PRO A 432 1.31 35.39 -12.62
CA PRO A 432 0.20 36.34 -12.80
C PRO A 432 0.48 37.34 -13.93
N ASN A 433 1.70 37.88 -13.98
CA ASN A 433 2.17 38.84 -14.98
C ASN A 433 2.45 38.25 -16.38
N ALA A 434 2.36 36.93 -16.57
CA ALA A 434 2.63 36.32 -17.88
C ALA A 434 1.45 36.51 -18.84
N GLY A 435 1.74 37.07 -20.02
CA GLY A 435 0.76 37.27 -21.10
C GLY A 435 0.18 35.96 -21.63
N ALA A 436 -1.03 36.01 -22.20
CA ALA A 436 -1.81 34.83 -22.58
C ALA A 436 -1.05 33.82 -23.47
N LYS A 437 -0.27 34.30 -24.44
CA LYS A 437 0.57 33.45 -25.32
C LYS A 437 1.64 32.65 -24.54
N THR A 438 2.22 33.24 -23.50
CA THR A 438 3.21 32.60 -22.61
C THR A 438 2.53 31.59 -21.68
N LYS A 439 1.38 31.95 -21.10
CA LYS A 439 0.57 31.01 -20.29
C LYS A 439 0.13 29.79 -21.10
N ALA A 440 -0.38 29.99 -22.32
CA ALA A 440 -0.76 28.89 -23.23
C ALA A 440 0.42 27.97 -23.59
N LYS A 441 1.59 28.52 -23.96
CA LYS A 441 2.80 27.74 -24.26
C LYS A 441 3.31 26.95 -23.03
N SER A 442 3.23 27.57 -21.86
CA SER A 442 3.65 26.96 -20.59
C SER A 442 2.70 25.82 -20.21
N LEU A 443 1.39 26.05 -20.27
CA LEU A 443 0.35 25.05 -20.00
C LEU A 443 0.43 23.86 -20.97
N ALA A 444 0.67 24.10 -22.27
CA ALA A 444 0.90 23.02 -23.24
C ALA A 444 2.18 22.20 -22.96
N THR A 445 3.19 22.81 -22.35
CA THR A 445 4.41 22.12 -21.91
C THR A 445 4.18 21.32 -20.62
N CYS A 446 3.41 21.87 -19.68
CA CYS A 446 3.04 21.21 -18.43
C CYS A 446 2.07 20.05 -18.65
N ARG A 447 1.03 20.21 -19.49
CA ARG A 447 0.06 19.14 -19.82
C ARG A 447 0.73 17.94 -20.47
N ARG A 448 1.72 18.15 -21.35
CA ARG A 448 2.54 17.07 -21.96
C ARG A 448 3.49 16.35 -20.99
N ASN A 449 3.64 16.86 -19.76
CA ASN A 449 4.50 16.28 -18.72
C ASN A 449 3.79 16.36 -17.36
N ARG A 450 2.52 15.95 -17.31
CA ARG A 450 1.55 16.27 -16.24
C ARG A 450 2.08 16.00 -14.83
N PHE A 451 2.59 14.79 -14.56
CA PHE A 451 3.11 14.43 -13.24
C PHE A 451 4.37 15.22 -12.85
N LEU A 452 5.29 15.45 -13.80
CA LEU A 452 6.50 16.25 -13.59
C LEU A 452 6.15 17.71 -13.25
N ALA A 453 5.16 18.29 -13.94
CA ALA A 453 4.68 19.64 -13.66
C ALA A 453 3.98 19.75 -12.28
N LEU A 454 3.10 18.79 -11.96
CA LEU A 454 2.40 18.73 -10.67
C LEU A 454 3.37 18.56 -9.51
N GLY A 455 4.35 17.66 -9.62
CA GLY A 455 5.38 17.46 -8.62
C GLY A 455 6.34 18.64 -8.47
N LEU A 456 6.65 19.37 -9.54
CA LEU A 456 7.44 20.61 -9.47
C LEU A 456 6.67 21.75 -8.79
N VAL A 457 5.36 21.87 -9.02
CA VAL A 457 4.49 22.82 -8.29
C VAL A 457 4.46 22.49 -6.80
N GLU A 458 4.30 21.22 -6.43
CA GLU A 458 4.32 20.76 -5.04
C GLU A 458 5.69 20.98 -4.37
N PHE A 459 6.79 20.74 -5.08
CA PHE A 459 8.14 21.07 -4.60
C PHE A 459 8.29 22.58 -4.30
N HIS A 460 7.85 23.44 -5.22
CA HIS A 460 7.89 24.89 -4.99
C HIS A 460 7.02 25.32 -3.80
N ARG A 461 5.85 24.71 -3.62
CA ARG A 461 4.95 24.94 -2.48
C ARG A 461 5.61 24.55 -1.14
N ARG A 462 6.26 23.39 -1.07
CA ARG A 462 6.95 22.91 0.14
C ARG A 462 8.13 23.80 0.53
N MET A 463 8.93 24.22 -0.45
CA MET A 463 10.11 25.05 -0.24
C MET A 463 9.80 26.55 0.02
N GLY A 464 8.53 26.95 0.09
CA GLY A 464 8.13 28.35 0.34
C GLY A 464 8.50 29.30 -0.81
N TYR A 465 8.65 28.79 -2.05
CA TYR A 465 9.09 29.59 -3.19
C TYR A 465 7.98 30.53 -3.72
N GLY A 466 7.76 31.63 -3.00
CA GLY A 466 7.02 32.80 -3.45
C GLY A 466 5.77 33.12 -2.61
N HIS A 467 5.95 33.67 -1.40
CA HIS A 467 4.86 34.05 -0.47
C HIS A 467 3.95 35.22 -0.91
N THR A 468 3.90 35.53 -2.22
CA THR A 468 2.83 36.34 -2.84
C THR A 468 2.49 35.77 -4.22
N GLN A 469 3.48 35.66 -5.12
CA GLN A 469 3.25 35.20 -6.49
C GLN A 469 3.25 33.68 -6.67
N GLY A 470 3.91 32.93 -5.78
CA GLY A 470 4.13 31.48 -5.88
C GLY A 470 2.89 30.65 -5.54
N GLU A 471 2.10 31.10 -4.56
CA GLU A 471 0.84 30.44 -4.19
C GLU A 471 -0.24 30.62 -5.27
N GLU A 472 -0.35 31.81 -5.88
CA GLU A 472 -1.20 32.06 -7.04
C GLU A 472 -0.75 31.26 -8.29
N LEU A 473 0.57 31.27 -8.57
CA LEU A 473 1.23 30.45 -9.60
C LEU A 473 0.80 28.98 -9.47
N GLY A 474 0.98 28.45 -8.27
CA GLY A 474 0.68 27.06 -7.94
C GLY A 474 -0.79 26.76 -8.08
N ALA A 475 -1.68 27.54 -7.45
CA ALA A 475 -3.12 27.30 -7.46
C ALA A 475 -3.73 27.33 -8.87
N GLY A 476 -3.41 28.37 -9.66
CA GLY A 476 -3.94 28.51 -11.02
C GLY A 476 -3.46 27.40 -11.97
N LEU A 477 -2.16 27.08 -11.93
CA LEU A 477 -1.62 26.00 -12.75
C LEU A 477 -2.13 24.63 -12.29
N LEU A 478 -2.24 24.40 -10.98
CA LEU A 478 -2.77 23.17 -10.40
C LEU A 478 -4.25 22.95 -10.75
N GLN A 479 -5.05 24.03 -10.88
CA GLN A 479 -6.43 23.92 -11.36
C GLN A 479 -6.48 23.54 -12.86
N GLU A 480 -5.66 24.18 -13.70
CA GLU A 480 -5.55 23.86 -15.13
C GLU A 480 -4.86 22.51 -15.44
N LEU A 481 -4.15 21.93 -14.46
CA LEU A 481 -3.59 20.57 -14.48
C LEU A 481 -4.38 19.56 -13.64
N LYS A 482 -5.55 19.94 -13.10
CA LYS A 482 -6.56 19.03 -12.53
C LYS A 482 -7.72 18.79 -13.49
N LYS A 483 -8.07 19.81 -14.27
CA LYS A 483 -8.73 19.66 -15.59
C LYS A 483 -7.91 18.76 -16.53
#